data_AF-A0A1V5F536-F1
#
_entry.id   AF-A0A1V5F536-F1
#
_cell.length_a   1.000
_cell.length_b   1.000
_cell.length_c   1.000
_cell.angle_alpha   90.00
_cell.angle_beta   90.00
_cell.angle_gamma   90.00
#
_symmetry.space_group_name_H-M   'P 1'
#
loop_
_entity.id
_entity.type
_entity.pdbx_description
1 polymer ?
#
loop_
_entity_poly.entity_id
_entity_poly.type
_entity_poly.pdbx_seq_one_letter_code
_entity_poly.pdbx_strand_id
1 'polypeptide(L)'
;MKNIKKFSLFFLFIGLIGASCSTDEENTVVPKTLEQYKQDFSQFVSAEKTKVQNCKMGYNKGDFKYSSDSTNFKTYCADYLNVLIAAEAVLAKSDLTIADIVKANGTLASPGKLFNSSLWISDRRPLNDAIIAAQELLAATPEGTDPGQAPAEARTAFTNAITAAKKVRDSSYTIERQVQEAVQKLEEAKNAFLAAIIH
;
A
#
# COMPACT_ATOMS: atom_id res chain seq x y z
N MET A 1 39.35 5.49 16.49
CA MET A 1 38.40 5.34 15.37
C MET A 1 37.96 3.89 15.24
N LYS A 2 36.74 3.53 15.68
CA LYS A 2 35.91 2.53 14.99
C LYS A 2 34.47 2.68 15.50
N ASN A 3 33.68 3.38 14.70
CA ASN A 3 32.29 3.72 15.00
C ASN A 3 31.43 2.46 14.97
N ILE A 4 30.86 2.10 16.13
CA ILE A 4 29.80 1.10 16.27
C ILE A 4 28.55 1.68 15.59
N LYS A 5 28.31 1.29 14.34
CA LYS A 5 27.05 1.60 13.66
C LYS A 5 25.96 0.76 14.29
N LYS A 6 25.06 1.45 15.00
CA LYS A 6 23.80 0.96 15.55
C LYS A 6 23.06 0.13 14.50
N PHE A 7 23.06 -1.19 14.66
CA PHE A 7 22.21 -2.09 13.91
C PHE A 7 20.80 -1.91 14.48
N SER A 8 19.98 -1.10 13.82
CA SER A 8 18.60 -0.85 14.21
C SER A 8 17.80 -2.12 13.91
N LEU A 9 17.85 -3.05 14.87
CA LEU A 9 17.07 -4.27 14.93
C LEU A 9 15.62 -3.88 15.19
N PHE A 10 14.81 -3.72 14.14
CA PHE A 10 13.37 -3.57 14.28
C PHE A 10 12.71 -4.87 13.85
N PHE A 11 12.66 -5.84 14.77
CA PHE A 11 11.63 -6.88 14.85
C PHE A 11 11.74 -7.53 16.23
N LEU A 12 11.38 -6.77 17.26
CA LEU A 12 11.04 -7.31 18.58
C LEU A 12 9.52 -7.46 18.61
N PHE A 13 9.00 -8.59 18.11
CA PHE A 13 7.60 -8.96 18.35
C PHE A 13 7.56 -9.78 19.63
N ILE A 14 7.30 -9.07 20.73
CA ILE A 14 6.93 -9.63 22.03
C ILE A 14 5.54 -10.26 21.85
N GLY A 15 5.46 -11.58 22.03
CA GLY A 15 4.18 -12.27 22.17
C GLY A 15 3.51 -11.82 23.46
N LEU A 16 2.41 -11.07 23.34
CA LEU A 16 1.55 -10.70 24.46
C LEU A 16 0.59 -11.87 24.73
N ILE A 17 0.82 -12.63 25.79
CA ILE A 17 -0.22 -13.40 26.47
C ILE A 17 -0.48 -12.69 27.79
N GLY A 18 -1.66 -12.10 27.92
CA GLY A 18 -2.11 -11.48 29.16
C GLY A 18 -2.62 -12.55 30.11
N ALA A 19 -2.11 -12.55 31.34
CA ALA A 19 -2.89 -12.61 32.57
C ALA A 19 -1.94 -12.72 33.78
N SER A 20 -2.17 -11.82 34.74
CA SER A 20 -1.93 -12.03 36.17
C SER A 20 -0.49 -12.04 36.67
N CYS A 21 -0.31 -11.34 37.78
CA CYS A 21 0.90 -11.20 38.56
C CYS A 21 1.50 -12.52 39.05
N SER A 22 2.80 -12.42 39.37
CA SER A 22 3.64 -13.30 40.19
C SER A 22 3.93 -14.71 39.67
N THR A 23 5.06 -14.85 38.98
CA THR A 23 6.28 -15.54 39.45
C THR A 23 7.41 -15.18 38.49
N ASP A 24 8.66 -15.18 38.96
CA ASP A 24 9.86 -15.02 38.14
C ASP A 24 10.01 -16.25 37.21
N GLU A 25 9.17 -16.35 36.18
CA GLU A 25 9.41 -17.24 35.07
C GLU A 25 10.48 -16.59 34.20
N GLU A 26 11.67 -17.17 34.24
CA GLU A 26 12.69 -16.97 33.22
C GLU A 26 12.00 -17.16 31.87
N ASN A 27 11.76 -16.05 31.17
CA ASN A 27 11.04 -16.01 29.92
C ASN A 27 11.93 -16.74 28.90
N THR A 28 11.82 -18.07 28.85
CA THR A 28 12.60 -18.91 27.94
C THR A 28 12.19 -18.52 26.53
N VAL A 29 12.99 -17.67 25.89
CA VAL A 29 12.78 -17.32 24.49
C VAL A 29 13.08 -18.58 23.70
N VAL A 30 12.04 -19.37 23.40
CA VAL A 30 12.18 -20.52 22.51
C VAL A 30 12.67 -19.98 21.17
N PRO A 31 13.88 -20.34 20.73
CA PRO A 31 14.42 -19.83 19.48
C PRO A 31 13.52 -20.29 18.34
N LYS A 32 13.07 -19.35 17.50
CA LYS A 32 12.29 -19.69 16.30
C LYS A 32 13.02 -20.75 15.47
N THR A 33 12.28 -21.74 15.00
CA THR A 33 12.80 -22.76 14.09
C THR A 33 13.15 -22.15 12.73
N LEU A 34 13.98 -22.86 11.95
CA LEU A 34 14.30 -22.46 10.57
C LEU A 34 13.02 -22.27 9.73
N GLU A 35 12.06 -23.18 9.85
CA GLU A 35 10.78 -23.11 9.12
C GLU A 35 9.97 -21.86 9.51
N GLN A 36 9.96 -21.48 10.79
CA GLN A 36 9.28 -20.26 11.21
C GLN A 36 9.95 -19.01 10.63
N TYR A 37 11.29 -18.95 10.66
CA TYR A 37 12.04 -17.85 10.02
C TYR A 37 11.78 -17.77 8.52
N LYS A 38 11.72 -18.92 7.84
CA LYS A 38 11.44 -19.01 6.41
C LYS A 38 10.04 -18.52 6.09
N GLN A 39 9.03 -18.93 6.87
CA GLN A 39 7.65 -18.51 6.69
C GLN A 39 7.49 -17.00 6.88
N ASP A 40 7.98 -16.46 8.00
CA ASP A 40 7.89 -15.03 8.32
C ASP A 40 8.58 -14.18 7.24
N PHE A 41 9.78 -14.59 6.82
CA PHE A 41 10.54 -13.86 5.81
C PHE A 41 9.90 -13.95 4.42
N SER A 42 9.35 -15.12 4.05
CA SER A 42 8.61 -15.30 2.79
C SER A 42 7.37 -14.40 2.70
N GLN A 43 6.61 -14.31 3.79
CA GLN A 43 5.43 -13.44 3.88
C GLN A 43 5.83 -11.96 3.73
N PHE A 44 6.89 -11.54 4.44
CA PHE A 44 7.41 -10.18 4.34
C PHE A 44 7.87 -9.82 2.92
N VAL A 45 8.70 -10.68 2.30
CA VAL A 45 9.20 -10.46 0.93
C VAL A 45 8.05 -10.38 -0.07
N SER A 46 7.05 -11.25 0.06
CA SER A 46 5.86 -11.25 -0.81
C SER A 46 5.03 -9.97 -0.68
N ALA A 47 4.84 -9.48 0.55
CA ALA A 47 4.13 -8.24 0.82
C ALA A 47 4.87 -7.02 0.24
N GLU A 48 6.18 -6.91 0.46
CA GLU A 48 6.97 -5.79 -0.07
C GLU A 48 7.08 -5.83 -1.61
N LYS A 49 7.20 -7.01 -2.24
CA LYS A 49 7.12 -7.13 -3.71
C LYS A 49 5.81 -6.56 -4.25
N THR A 50 4.69 -6.97 -3.63
CA THR A 50 3.36 -6.51 -4.01
C THR A 50 3.25 -4.99 -3.88
N LYS A 51 3.77 -4.42 -2.79
CA LYS A 51 3.81 -2.97 -2.56
C LYS A 51 4.63 -2.24 -3.62
N VAL A 52 5.85 -2.69 -3.92
CA VAL A 52 6.72 -2.06 -4.93
C VAL A 52 6.10 -2.12 -6.33
N GLN A 53 5.54 -3.28 -6.71
CA GLN A 53 4.92 -3.48 -8.02
C GLN A 53 3.65 -2.66 -8.23
N ASN A 54 2.87 -2.44 -7.17
CA ASN A 54 1.63 -1.67 -7.23
C ASN A 54 1.85 -0.15 -7.07
N CYS A 55 3.03 0.27 -6.60
CA CYS A 55 3.37 1.67 -6.44
C CYS A 55 3.69 2.31 -7.80
N LYS A 56 2.83 3.23 -8.27
CA LYS A 56 3.03 3.98 -9.52
C LYS A 56 3.29 5.45 -9.18
N MET A 57 4.39 6.06 -9.63
CA MET A 57 4.68 7.49 -9.39
C MET A 57 3.63 8.43 -9.96
N GLY A 58 3.54 9.64 -9.39
CA GLY A 58 2.54 10.66 -9.66
C GLY A 58 2.95 11.86 -10.52
N TYR A 59 2.02 12.55 -11.22
CA TYR A 59 2.25 13.82 -11.93
C TYR A 59 1.55 14.87 -11.13
N ASN A 60 2.28 15.47 -10.20
CA ASN A 60 1.79 16.60 -9.44
C ASN A 60 1.82 17.83 -10.36
N LYS A 61 0.65 18.23 -10.87
CA LYS A 61 0.49 19.51 -11.54
C LYS A 61 0.63 20.61 -10.48
N GLY A 62 1.85 21.15 -10.33
CA GLY A 62 2.17 22.23 -9.39
C GLY A 62 3.35 21.96 -8.45
N ASP A 63 3.90 20.74 -8.43
CA ASP A 63 5.10 20.43 -7.64
C ASP A 63 6.32 20.33 -8.57
N PHE A 64 7.23 21.30 -8.45
CA PHE A 64 8.43 21.49 -9.29
C PHE A 64 9.51 20.40 -9.12
N LYS A 65 9.17 19.22 -8.59
CA LYS A 65 10.04 18.03 -8.62
C LYS A 65 9.86 17.20 -9.90
N TYR A 66 9.43 17.84 -10.99
CA TYR A 66 9.30 17.25 -12.31
C TYR A 66 10.61 17.34 -13.11
N SER A 67 11.46 16.31 -12.98
CA SER A 67 12.16 15.63 -14.10
C SER A 67 13.28 14.70 -13.61
N SER A 68 13.95 15.00 -12.48
CA SER A 68 15.05 14.18 -11.95
C SER A 68 14.61 13.10 -10.95
N ASP A 69 13.54 13.33 -10.17
CA ASP A 69 13.07 12.40 -9.13
C ASP A 69 12.22 11.23 -9.67
N SER A 70 11.65 11.33 -10.88
CA SER A 70 10.99 10.17 -11.53
C SER A 70 11.98 9.07 -11.90
N THR A 71 13.20 9.46 -12.31
CA THR A 71 14.29 8.53 -12.58
C THR A 71 14.72 7.84 -11.30
N ASN A 72 14.96 8.60 -10.22
CA ASN A 72 15.34 8.05 -8.92
C ASN A 72 14.28 7.10 -8.36
N PHE A 73 12.99 7.43 -8.43
CA PHE A 73 11.95 6.52 -7.98
C PHE A 73 11.95 5.20 -8.77
N LYS A 74 12.00 5.27 -10.11
CA LYS A 74 12.04 4.05 -10.94
C LYS A 74 13.27 3.20 -10.61
N THR A 75 14.42 3.83 -10.40
CA THR A 75 15.64 3.19 -9.93
C THR A 75 15.44 2.56 -8.55
N TYR A 76 14.87 3.26 -7.57
CA TYR A 76 14.63 2.71 -6.23
C TYR A 76 13.64 1.54 -6.24
N CYS A 77 12.61 1.58 -7.10
CA CYS A 77 11.72 0.45 -7.30
C CYS A 77 12.45 -0.75 -7.90
N ALA A 78 13.25 -0.53 -8.95
CA ALA A 78 14.01 -1.59 -9.60
C ALA A 78 15.04 -2.20 -8.63
N ASP A 79 15.81 -1.37 -7.95
CA ASP A 79 16.82 -1.78 -6.97
C ASP A 79 16.18 -2.58 -5.83
N TYR A 80 15.06 -2.10 -5.29
CA TYR A 80 14.39 -2.80 -4.20
C TYR A 80 13.74 -4.11 -4.66
N LEU A 81 13.10 -4.13 -5.83
CA LEU A 81 12.53 -5.35 -6.41
C LEU A 81 13.61 -6.40 -6.70
N ASN A 82 14.78 -5.98 -7.19
CA ASN A 82 15.90 -6.87 -7.46
C ASN A 82 16.39 -7.58 -6.19
N VAL A 83 16.56 -6.85 -5.07
CA VAL A 83 16.98 -7.49 -3.81
C VAL A 83 15.88 -8.35 -3.18
N LEU A 84 14.60 -8.02 -3.39
CA LEU A 84 13.48 -8.84 -2.95
C LEU A 84 13.41 -10.16 -3.73
N ILE A 85 13.62 -10.14 -5.05
CA ILE A 85 13.71 -11.35 -5.89
C ILE A 85 14.92 -12.20 -5.47
N ALA A 86 16.08 -11.58 -5.22
CA ALA A 86 17.25 -12.30 -4.73
C ALA A 86 17.00 -12.94 -3.36
N ALA A 87 16.29 -12.26 -2.46
CA ALA A 87 15.90 -12.80 -1.15
C ALA A 87 14.94 -14.00 -1.28
N GLU A 88 13.97 -13.94 -2.19
CA GLU A 88 13.08 -15.06 -2.50
C GLU A 88 13.85 -16.27 -3.05
N ALA A 89 14.84 -16.04 -3.92
CA ALA A 89 15.70 -17.10 -4.44
C ALA A 89 16.53 -17.78 -3.33
N VAL A 90 16.97 -17.04 -2.30
CA VAL A 90 17.64 -17.63 -1.13
C VAL A 90 16.73 -18.62 -0.42
N LEU A 91 15.43 -18.35 -0.30
CA LEU A 91 14.47 -19.22 0.40
C LEU A 91 14.26 -20.58 -0.31
N ALA A 92 14.66 -20.71 -1.57
CA ALA A 92 14.54 -21.94 -2.35
C ALA A 92 15.74 -22.90 -2.19
N LYS A 93 16.79 -22.51 -1.47
CA LYS A 93 17.96 -23.37 -1.23
C LYS A 93 17.60 -24.62 -0.43
N SER A 94 18.15 -25.77 -0.82
CA SER A 94 17.98 -27.05 -0.11
C SER A 94 18.79 -27.12 1.19
N ASP A 95 19.88 -26.35 1.29
CA ASP A 95 20.77 -26.23 2.44
C ASP A 95 20.57 -24.92 3.23
N LEU A 96 19.37 -24.33 3.14
CA LEU A 96 19.04 -23.04 3.76
C LEU A 96 19.36 -23.00 5.25
N THR A 97 20.07 -21.95 5.68
CA THR A 97 20.33 -21.71 7.11
C THR A 97 19.66 -20.42 7.60
N ILE A 98 19.52 -20.26 8.92
CA ILE A 98 19.05 -19.00 9.52
C ILE A 98 20.01 -17.85 9.15
N ALA A 99 21.32 -18.13 9.07
CA ALA A 99 22.32 -17.12 8.69
C ALA A 99 22.11 -16.62 7.24
N ASP A 100 21.70 -17.49 6.31
CA ASP A 100 21.34 -17.09 4.95
C ASP A 100 20.14 -16.13 4.95
N ILE A 101 19.09 -16.43 5.72
CA ILE A 101 17.88 -15.59 5.83
C ILE A 101 18.23 -14.23 6.42
N VAL A 102 19.01 -14.20 7.51
CA VAL A 102 19.44 -12.95 8.15
C VAL A 102 20.28 -12.11 7.20
N LYS A 103 21.20 -12.74 6.46
CA LYS A 103 22.03 -12.05 5.46
C LYS A 103 21.15 -11.48 4.34
N ALA A 104 20.22 -12.26 3.80
CA ALA A 104 19.30 -11.82 2.75
C ALA A 104 18.44 -10.63 3.23
N ASN A 105 17.86 -10.72 4.43
CA ASN A 105 17.10 -9.64 5.04
C ASN A 105 17.93 -8.35 5.19
N GLY A 106 19.21 -8.49 5.58
CA GLY A 106 20.14 -7.37 5.68
C GLY A 106 20.34 -6.61 4.36
N THR A 107 20.24 -7.29 3.20
CA THR A 107 20.35 -6.64 1.88
C THR A 107 19.14 -5.77 1.53
N LEU A 108 17.97 -6.05 2.12
CA LEU A 108 16.73 -5.32 1.86
C LEU A 108 16.74 -3.91 2.48
N ALA A 109 17.50 -3.71 3.55
CA ALA A 109 17.41 -2.52 4.39
C ALA A 109 17.71 -1.20 3.64
N SER A 110 18.79 -1.15 2.85
CA SER A 110 19.18 0.10 2.16
C SER A 110 18.26 0.42 0.97
N PRO A 111 17.98 -0.52 0.04
CA PRO A 111 17.04 -0.26 -1.06
C PRO A 111 15.61 0.01 -0.57
N GLY A 112 15.16 -0.74 0.44
CA GLY A 112 13.83 -0.53 1.05
C GLY A 112 13.70 0.84 1.71
N LYS A 113 14.75 1.34 2.35
CA LYS A 113 14.77 2.71 2.89
C LYS A 113 14.66 3.76 1.78
N LEU A 114 15.43 3.62 0.70
CA LEU A 114 15.41 4.56 -0.43
C LEU A 114 14.03 4.59 -1.09
N PHE A 115 13.45 3.40 -1.34
CA PHE A 115 12.08 3.28 -1.84
C PHE A 115 11.07 3.90 -0.87
N ASN A 116 11.09 3.57 0.42
CA ASN A 116 10.14 4.14 1.39
C ASN A 116 10.28 5.67 1.52
N SER A 117 11.50 6.22 1.39
CA SER A 117 11.72 7.66 1.44
C SER A 117 11.18 8.42 0.23
N SER A 118 10.91 7.72 -0.88
CA SER A 118 10.22 8.29 -2.04
C SER A 118 8.70 8.14 -1.98
N LEU A 119 8.16 7.44 -0.96
CA LEU A 119 6.73 7.36 -0.69
C LEU A 119 6.30 8.57 0.12
N TRP A 120 5.54 9.47 -0.50
CA TRP A 120 4.98 10.64 0.17
C TRP A 120 3.57 10.34 0.70
N ILE A 121 3.26 10.84 1.90
CA ILE A 121 1.90 10.85 2.45
C ILE A 121 1.01 11.60 1.46
N SER A 122 -0.07 10.96 1.03
CA SER A 122 -1.00 11.53 0.05
C SER A 122 -2.21 12.12 0.76
N ASP A 123 -2.65 13.29 0.35
CA ASP A 123 -3.81 13.92 0.95
C ASP A 123 -5.08 13.26 0.38
N ARG A 124 -5.77 12.49 1.21
CA ARG A 124 -6.97 11.73 0.80
C ARG A 124 -8.26 12.51 0.98
N ARG A 125 -8.20 13.71 1.59
CA ARG A 125 -9.38 14.54 1.85
C ARG A 125 -10.12 14.89 0.55
N PRO A 126 -9.46 15.32 -0.55
CA PRO A 126 -10.18 15.62 -1.80
C PRO A 126 -10.95 14.43 -2.36
N LEU A 127 -10.36 13.22 -2.31
CA LEU A 127 -11.05 12.00 -2.74
C LEU A 127 -12.19 11.62 -1.81
N ASN A 128 -12.02 11.78 -0.50
CA ASN A 128 -13.10 11.55 0.46
C ASN A 128 -14.28 12.51 0.25
N ASP A 129 -14.00 13.80 0.03
CA ASP A 129 -15.02 14.81 -0.20
C ASP A 129 -15.79 14.53 -1.51
N ALA A 130 -15.08 14.15 -2.58
CA ALA A 130 -15.69 13.73 -3.83
C ALA A 130 -16.56 12.46 -3.66
N ILE A 131 -16.12 11.49 -2.87
CA ILE A 131 -16.91 10.29 -2.53
C ILE A 131 -18.19 10.67 -1.79
N ILE A 132 -18.12 11.56 -0.80
CA ILE A 132 -19.30 12.01 -0.05
C ILE A 132 -20.30 12.68 -1.00
N ALA A 133 -19.86 13.65 -1.80
CA ALA A 133 -20.71 14.34 -2.75
C ALA A 133 -21.35 13.37 -3.78
N ALA A 134 -20.59 12.38 -4.26
CA ALA A 134 -21.11 11.37 -5.18
C ALA A 134 -22.16 10.46 -4.52
N GLN A 135 -21.96 10.07 -3.26
CA GLN A 135 -22.93 9.28 -2.50
C GLN A 135 -24.22 10.05 -2.23
N GLU A 136 -24.11 11.34 -1.88
CA GLU A 136 -25.27 12.22 -1.68
C GLU A 136 -26.08 12.37 -2.96
N LEU A 137 -25.43 12.60 -4.10
CA LEU A 137 -26.09 12.69 -5.41
C LEU A 137 -26.81 11.37 -5.77
N LEU A 138 -26.15 10.23 -5.59
CA LEU A 138 -26.75 8.92 -5.86
C LEU A 138 -27.96 8.65 -4.95
N ALA A 139 -27.93 9.09 -3.70
CA ALA A 139 -29.04 8.96 -2.76
C ALA A 139 -30.22 9.88 -3.12
N ALA A 140 -29.94 11.10 -3.59
CA ALA A 140 -30.95 12.07 -3.98
C ALA A 140 -31.67 11.76 -5.30
N THR A 141 -31.10 10.89 -6.14
CA THR A 141 -31.58 10.63 -7.50
C THR A 141 -32.15 9.21 -7.61
N PRO A 142 -33.45 8.94 -7.33
CA PRO A 142 -33.99 7.59 -7.36
C PRO A 142 -33.89 6.92 -8.74
N GLU A 143 -33.95 5.59 -8.74
CA GLU A 143 -34.04 4.83 -9.99
C GLU A 143 -35.42 4.98 -10.62
N GLY A 144 -35.47 5.11 -11.94
CA GLY A 144 -36.70 4.96 -12.70
C GLY A 144 -36.69 5.70 -14.03
N THR A 145 -37.89 6.03 -14.53
CA THR A 145 -38.14 6.58 -15.87
C THR A 145 -38.78 7.97 -15.88
N ASP A 146 -39.06 8.55 -14.71
CA ASP A 146 -39.70 9.85 -14.58
C ASP A 146 -38.68 10.98 -14.45
N PRO A 147 -39.06 12.25 -14.73
CA PRO A 147 -38.18 13.39 -14.54
C PRO A 147 -37.59 13.46 -13.12
N GLY A 148 -36.28 13.69 -13.04
CA GLY A 148 -35.50 13.67 -11.80
C GLY A 148 -35.01 12.28 -11.36
N GLN A 149 -35.36 11.21 -12.09
CA GLN A 149 -34.87 9.86 -11.86
C GLN A 149 -33.72 9.52 -12.81
N ALA A 150 -32.91 8.53 -12.44
CA ALA A 150 -31.85 8.00 -13.28
C ALA A 150 -32.10 6.53 -13.65
N PRO A 151 -31.77 6.09 -14.88
CA PRO A 151 -31.85 4.68 -15.26
C PRO A 151 -30.98 3.76 -14.38
N ALA A 152 -31.41 2.51 -14.23
CA ALA A 152 -30.72 1.48 -13.44
C ALA A 152 -29.24 1.29 -13.85
N GLU A 153 -28.97 1.32 -15.15
CA GLU A 153 -27.61 1.16 -15.69
C GLU A 153 -26.69 2.31 -15.26
N ALA A 154 -27.18 3.56 -15.33
CA ALA A 154 -26.42 4.74 -14.92
C ALA A 154 -26.14 4.73 -13.41
N ARG A 155 -27.13 4.35 -12.58
CA ARG A 155 -26.96 4.18 -11.13
C ARG A 155 -25.93 3.11 -10.80
N THR A 156 -25.95 1.99 -11.51
CA THR A 156 -25.00 0.89 -11.33
C THR A 156 -23.59 1.33 -11.69
N ALA A 157 -23.40 1.97 -12.85
CA ALA A 157 -22.10 2.50 -13.27
C ALA A 157 -21.53 3.50 -12.26
N PHE A 158 -22.36 4.42 -11.76
CA PHE A 158 -21.93 5.40 -10.77
C PHE A 158 -21.60 4.78 -9.41
N THR A 159 -22.40 3.80 -8.96
CA THR A 159 -22.11 3.01 -7.74
C THR A 159 -20.77 2.28 -7.83
N ASN A 160 -20.46 1.71 -8.99
CA ASN A 160 -19.19 1.05 -9.24
C ASN A 160 -18.01 2.03 -9.18
N ALA A 161 -18.16 3.23 -9.74
CA ALA A 161 -17.15 4.28 -9.67
C ALA A 161 -16.91 4.74 -8.21
N ILE A 162 -17.96 4.96 -7.42
CA ILE A 162 -17.86 5.28 -5.99
C ILE A 162 -17.13 4.16 -5.23
N THR A 163 -17.44 2.90 -5.53
CA THR A 163 -16.80 1.74 -4.88
C THR A 163 -15.31 1.67 -5.23
N ALA A 164 -14.95 1.90 -6.50
CA ALA A 164 -13.56 1.96 -6.92
C ALA A 164 -12.80 3.11 -6.22
N ALA A 165 -13.41 4.28 -6.12
CA ALA A 165 -12.85 5.43 -5.39
C ALA A 165 -12.61 5.12 -3.91
N LYS A 166 -13.57 4.48 -3.21
CA LYS A 166 -13.39 4.03 -1.82
C LYS A 166 -12.23 3.05 -1.66
N LYS A 167 -12.09 2.08 -2.58
CA LYS A 167 -10.95 1.15 -2.56
C LYS A 167 -9.60 1.87 -2.67
N VAL A 168 -9.51 2.90 -3.51
CA VAL A 168 -8.32 3.76 -3.59
C VAL A 168 -8.14 4.56 -2.30
N ARG A 169 -9.20 5.13 -1.72
CA ARG A 169 -9.18 5.87 -0.45
C ARG A 169 -8.87 5.00 0.76
N ASP A 170 -9.04 3.68 0.71
CA ASP A 170 -8.81 2.81 1.88
C ASP A 170 -7.48 2.02 1.77
N SER A 171 -6.79 2.05 0.62
CA SER A 171 -5.51 1.36 0.41
C SER A 171 -4.35 1.99 1.21
N SER A 172 -3.59 1.17 1.94
CA SER A 172 -2.45 1.60 2.78
C SER A 172 -1.24 2.14 2.00
N TYR A 173 -1.21 1.95 0.67
CA TYR A 173 -0.09 2.36 -0.20
C TYR A 173 -0.51 3.39 -1.25
N THR A 174 -1.69 3.99 -1.11
CA THR A 174 -2.20 4.96 -2.07
C THR A 174 -1.33 6.20 -2.10
N ILE A 175 -0.82 6.52 -3.29
CA ILE A 175 -0.05 7.74 -3.52
C ILE A 175 -0.90 8.86 -4.14
N GLU A 176 -0.41 10.10 -4.16
CA GLU A 176 -1.15 11.32 -4.52
C GLU A 176 -1.75 11.27 -5.93
N ARG A 177 -1.04 10.73 -6.92
CA ARG A 177 -1.62 10.55 -8.28
C ARG A 177 -2.75 9.54 -8.28
N GLN A 178 -2.68 8.46 -7.49
CA GLN A 178 -3.80 7.52 -7.42
C GLN A 178 -5.03 8.18 -6.80
N VAL A 179 -4.83 9.08 -5.83
CA VAL A 179 -5.91 9.93 -5.30
C VAL A 179 -6.48 10.81 -6.41
N GLN A 180 -5.64 11.57 -7.14
CA GLN A 180 -6.08 12.47 -8.20
C GLN A 180 -6.76 11.74 -9.38
N GLU A 181 -6.23 10.61 -9.81
CA GLU A 181 -6.85 9.75 -10.83
C GLU A 181 -8.20 9.20 -10.36
N ALA A 182 -8.33 8.83 -9.09
CA ALA A 182 -9.60 8.37 -8.53
C ALA A 182 -10.62 9.52 -8.44
N VAL A 183 -10.18 10.74 -8.07
CA VAL A 183 -11.02 11.95 -8.10
C VAL A 183 -11.49 12.22 -9.53
N GLN A 184 -10.58 12.25 -10.51
CA GLN A 184 -10.93 12.50 -11.90
C GLN A 184 -11.94 11.49 -12.43
N LYS A 185 -11.68 10.19 -12.24
CA LYS A 185 -12.60 9.12 -12.67
C LYS A 185 -13.97 9.22 -11.99
N LEU A 186 -14.00 9.59 -10.71
CA LEU A 186 -15.25 9.75 -9.99
C LEU A 186 -16.04 10.98 -10.50
N GLU A 187 -15.37 12.09 -10.78
CA GLU A 187 -15.99 13.28 -11.38
C GLU A 187 -16.49 13.01 -12.81
N GLU A 188 -15.74 12.26 -13.63
CA GLU A 188 -16.19 11.81 -14.96
C GLU A 188 -17.45 10.94 -14.84
N ALA A 189 -17.47 9.98 -13.91
CA ALA A 189 -18.63 9.13 -13.66
C ALA A 189 -19.83 9.93 -13.12
N LYS A 190 -19.59 10.92 -12.27
CA LYS A 190 -20.61 11.85 -11.76
C LYS A 190 -21.22 12.68 -12.88
N ASN A 191 -20.41 13.21 -13.79
CA ASN A 191 -20.90 13.96 -14.95
C ASN A 191 -21.73 13.08 -15.89
N ALA A 192 -21.29 11.85 -16.15
CA ALA A 192 -22.05 10.87 -16.92
C ALA A 192 -23.38 10.53 -16.22
N PHE A 193 -23.37 10.39 -14.90
CA PHE A 193 -24.58 10.13 -14.11
C PHE A 193 -25.57 11.30 -14.18
N LEU A 194 -25.09 12.54 -14.01
CA LEU A 194 -25.92 13.75 -14.14
C LEU A 194 -26.54 13.87 -15.54
N ALA A 195 -25.78 13.58 -16.59
CA ALA A 195 -26.28 13.61 -17.96
C ALA A 195 -27.31 12.51 -18.27
N ALA A 196 -27.35 11.45 -17.46
CA ALA A 196 -28.31 10.36 -17.58
C ALA A 196 -29.61 10.61 -16.79
N ILE A 197 -29.69 11.69 -16.00
CA ILE A 197 -30.92 12.06 -15.29
C ILE A 197 -31.98 12.48 -16.31
N ILE A 198 -33.18 11.96 -16.15
CA ILE A 198 -34.31 12.23 -17.03
C ILE A 198 -34.86 13.63 -16.69
N HIS A 199 -35.13 14.43 -17.72
CA HIS A 199 -35.60 15.81 -17.60
C HIS A 199 -36.91 16.01 -18.37
#